data_AF-A0A318V155-F1
#
_entry.id   AF-A0A318V155-F1
#
_cell.length_a   1.000
_cell.length_b   1.000
_cell.length_c   1.000
_cell.angle_alpha   90.00
_cell.angle_beta   90.00
_cell.angle_gamma   90.00
#
_symmetry.space_group_name_H-M   'P 1'
#
loop_
_entity.id
_entity.type
_entity.pdbx_description
1 polymer ?
#
loop_
_entity_poly.entity_id
_entity_poly.type
_entity_poly.pdbx_seq_one_letter_code
_entity_poly.pdbx_strand_id
1 'polypeptide(L)'
;MKNFTTSASQETAFTVSQLNRQIQQLLEASLPWILVEGEISNLAKPGSGHWYFSLKDDRAQIRCAMFKGKNAAVRFKPKDGDMVRLRARVTFYGPRGDCQLSVESMESAGEGALQQAFERLKNNLQAQGLFAAEHKKPLPTKPERVAIITSPVGAAVRDMIIAFRRRFPLTELTILPSLVQGQDASKNILRQLQRADGSGHFDAIILGRGGGSLEDLWCFNDEALAHAIFAAQTPIVSAVGHETDFTIADFVADVRAATPTAAAELLSPDRNQLIRQIEQQEKQLVRRMSRILEQSQQQLDFMIKRIRHPKERIEQQQNQLDQLKRRLQHSMQRKVLEQQTQTANLAHRLERNSPIRRIDQDRQKLKDIDARLARALSNTLTNKQTAFARIIDKLNLVSPLNTLARGYAIASKDEQVIRSVKDVKKGDAISVRVQDGTIACDVTEH
;
A
#
# COMPACT_ATOMS: atom_id res chain seq x y z
N MET A 1 -13.50 108.89 78.10
CA MET A 1 -14.83 108.72 77.46
C MET A 1 -14.74 109.20 76.03
N LYS A 2 -14.66 108.29 75.05
CA LYS A 2 -14.79 108.59 73.61
C LYS A 2 -16.00 107.83 73.11
N ASN A 3 -16.97 108.58 72.61
CA ASN A 3 -18.28 108.11 72.18
C ASN A 3 -18.15 107.19 70.97
N PHE A 4 -18.69 105.97 71.08
CA PHE A 4 -18.96 105.12 69.92
C PHE A 4 -20.16 105.69 69.17
N THR A 5 -19.91 106.25 68.00
CA THR A 5 -20.95 106.56 67.01
C THR A 5 -21.38 105.25 66.36
N THR A 6 -22.44 104.64 66.88
CA THR A 6 -23.12 103.53 66.22
C THR A 6 -23.80 104.06 64.95
N SER A 7 -23.28 103.70 63.78
CA SER A 7 -23.98 103.90 62.51
C SER A 7 -25.24 103.03 62.51
N ALA A 8 -26.41 103.66 62.53
CA ALA A 8 -27.67 102.96 62.35
C ALA A 8 -27.69 102.30 60.96
N SER A 9 -27.69 100.96 60.93
CA SER A 9 -27.96 100.19 59.72
C SER A 9 -29.36 100.58 59.22
N GLN A 10 -29.43 101.32 58.12
CA GLN A 10 -30.70 101.52 57.42
C GLN A 10 -31.16 100.15 56.94
N GLU A 11 -32.22 99.61 57.54
CA GLU A 11 -32.92 98.44 57.02
C GLU A 11 -33.56 98.83 55.68
N THR A 12 -32.82 98.60 54.60
CA THR A 12 -33.34 98.75 53.24
C THR A 12 -34.42 97.70 53.01
N ALA A 13 -35.67 98.14 52.87
CA ALA A 13 -36.78 97.28 52.50
C ALA A 13 -36.58 96.79 51.05
N PHE A 14 -36.28 95.51 50.88
CA PHE A 14 -36.22 94.87 49.57
C PHE A 14 -37.63 94.48 49.12
N THR A 15 -37.93 94.71 47.85
CA THR A 15 -39.07 94.01 47.23
C THR A 15 -38.75 92.50 47.14
N VAL A 16 -39.77 91.65 47.20
CA VAL A 16 -39.61 90.18 47.09
C VAL A 16 -38.77 89.80 45.86
N SER A 17 -38.96 90.51 44.74
CA SER A 17 -38.19 90.30 43.51
C SER A 17 -36.71 90.71 43.62
N GLN A 18 -36.40 91.77 44.38
CA GLN A 18 -35.01 92.18 44.63
C GLN A 18 -34.30 91.20 45.57
N LEU A 19 -34.99 90.74 46.62
CA LEU A 19 -34.46 89.75 47.55
C LEU A 19 -34.15 88.42 46.84
N ASN A 20 -35.09 87.91 46.02
CA ASN A 20 -34.88 86.67 45.27
C ASN A 20 -33.72 86.77 44.27
N ARG A 21 -33.56 87.94 43.63
CA ARG A 21 -32.43 88.18 42.71
C ARG A 21 -31.09 88.19 43.44
N GLN A 22 -31.05 88.77 44.64
CA GLN A 22 -29.83 88.82 45.45
C GLN A 22 -29.47 87.42 45.99
N ILE A 23 -30.45 86.64 46.45
CA ILE A 23 -30.27 85.24 46.86
C ILE A 23 -29.71 84.41 45.70
N GLN A 24 -30.30 84.54 44.51
CA GLN A 24 -29.82 83.84 43.32
C GLN A 24 -28.36 84.18 43.02
N GLN A 25 -28.00 85.47 43.00
CA GLN A 25 -26.64 85.92 42.72
C GLN A 25 -25.63 85.43 43.77
N LEU A 26 -26.00 85.47 45.05
CA LEU A 26 -25.13 84.98 46.14
C LEU A 26 -24.89 83.48 46.02
N LEU A 27 -25.96 82.68 45.85
CA LEU A 27 -25.85 81.22 45.72
C LEU A 27 -25.05 80.81 44.48
N GLU A 28 -25.30 81.46 43.34
CA GLU A 28 -24.59 81.17 42.09
C GLU A 28 -23.11 81.58 42.15
N ALA A 29 -22.75 82.63 42.90
CA ALA A 29 -21.37 83.07 43.09
C ALA A 29 -20.63 82.23 44.14
N SER A 30 -21.29 81.82 45.22
CA SER A 30 -20.66 81.11 46.34
C SER A 30 -20.47 79.61 46.10
N LEU A 31 -21.29 79.00 45.24
CA LEU A 31 -21.28 77.55 45.02
C LEU A 31 -20.88 77.23 43.57
N PRO A 32 -19.63 76.76 43.34
CA PRO A 32 -19.21 76.27 42.03
C PRO A 32 -19.90 74.94 41.68
N TRP A 33 -19.46 74.27 40.62
CA TRP A 33 -19.91 72.92 40.30
C TRP A 33 -19.70 71.96 41.47
N ILE A 34 -20.77 71.28 41.87
CA ILE A 34 -20.73 70.30 42.95
C ILE A 34 -21.08 68.91 42.44
N LEU A 35 -20.52 67.90 43.10
CA LEU A 35 -20.89 66.50 42.96
C LEU A 35 -21.75 66.12 44.17
N VAL A 36 -22.96 65.61 43.92
CA VAL A 36 -23.91 65.24 44.95
C VAL A 36 -24.41 63.83 44.67
N GLU A 37 -24.39 62.99 45.70
CA GLU A 37 -24.91 61.62 45.66
C GLU A 37 -26.21 61.53 46.44
N GLY A 38 -27.14 60.72 45.95
CA GLY A 38 -28.38 60.44 46.65
C GLY A 38 -29.33 59.59 45.84
N GLU A 39 -30.45 59.24 46.47
CA GLU A 39 -31.49 58.42 45.85
C GLU A 39 -32.47 59.33 45.09
N ILE A 40 -32.84 58.92 43.87
CA ILE A 40 -33.88 59.61 43.09
C ILE A 40 -35.25 59.32 43.70
N SER A 41 -36.05 60.36 43.88
CA SER A 41 -37.44 60.28 44.28
C SER A 41 -38.31 61.26 43.48
N ASN A 42 -39.57 60.91 43.21
CA ASN A 42 -40.54 61.76 42.52
C ASN A 42 -40.08 62.18 41.10
N LEU A 43 -39.57 61.24 40.32
CA LEU A 43 -39.11 61.49 38.95
C LEU A 43 -40.28 61.75 37.99
N ALA A 44 -40.37 62.98 37.52
CA ALA A 44 -41.31 63.43 36.50
C ALA A 44 -40.60 63.66 35.16
N LYS A 45 -41.19 63.13 34.08
CA LYS A 45 -40.74 63.29 32.69
C LYS A 45 -41.86 63.88 31.81
N PRO A 46 -42.16 65.19 31.92
CA PRO A 46 -43.21 65.85 31.13
C PRO A 46 -42.89 65.90 29.63
N GLY A 47 -43.90 66.16 28.79
CA GLY A 47 -43.76 66.26 27.32
C GLY A 47 -42.79 67.34 26.81
N SER A 48 -42.31 68.25 27.67
CA SER A 48 -41.24 69.21 27.36
C SER A 48 -39.86 68.56 27.21
N GLY A 49 -39.69 67.33 27.69
CA GLY A 49 -38.45 66.56 27.60
C GLY A 49 -37.40 66.92 28.65
N HIS A 50 -37.73 67.75 29.65
CA HIS A 50 -36.89 67.97 30.85
C HIS A 50 -37.23 66.94 31.92
N TRP A 51 -36.25 66.55 32.74
CA TRP A 51 -36.47 65.68 33.89
C TRP A 51 -36.46 66.50 35.16
N TYR A 52 -37.48 66.32 35.99
CA TYR A 52 -37.57 66.92 37.32
C TYR A 52 -37.65 65.78 38.33
N PHE A 53 -36.83 65.83 39.37
CA PHE A 53 -36.83 64.82 40.42
C PHE A 53 -36.31 65.44 41.71
N SER A 54 -36.47 64.75 42.83
CA SER A 54 -35.83 65.11 44.09
C SER A 54 -34.71 64.14 44.39
N LEU A 55 -33.55 64.67 44.78
CA LEU A 55 -32.45 63.86 45.30
C LEU A 55 -32.57 63.86 46.82
N LYS A 56 -32.70 62.69 47.43
CA LYS A 56 -32.80 62.52 48.87
C LYS A 56 -31.61 61.76 49.44
N ASP A 57 -31.27 62.08 50.68
CA ASP A 57 -30.41 61.30 51.56
C ASP A 57 -31.19 60.97 52.87
N ASP A 58 -30.52 60.39 53.86
CA ASP A 58 -31.16 59.99 55.14
C ASP A 58 -31.75 61.18 55.94
N ARG A 59 -31.36 62.43 55.65
CA ARG A 59 -31.67 63.61 56.48
C ARG A 59 -32.26 64.79 55.71
N ALA A 60 -32.14 64.83 54.38
CA ALA A 60 -32.48 65.97 53.56
C ALA A 60 -32.95 65.55 52.15
N GLN A 61 -33.66 66.45 51.48
CA GLN A 61 -34.00 66.32 50.07
C GLN A 61 -33.85 67.66 49.36
N ILE A 62 -33.45 67.62 48.08
CA ILE A 62 -33.33 68.81 47.23
C ILE A 62 -33.93 68.54 45.85
N ARG A 63 -34.60 69.55 45.29
CA ARG A 63 -35.17 69.44 43.93
C ARG A 63 -34.08 69.56 42.87
N CYS A 64 -34.16 68.73 41.85
CA CYS A 64 -33.24 68.65 40.73
C CYS A 64 -34.00 68.85 39.41
N ALA A 65 -33.39 69.60 38.49
CA ALA A 65 -33.88 69.80 37.14
C ALA A 65 -32.77 69.48 36.13
N MET A 66 -33.07 68.62 35.16
CA MET A 66 -32.16 68.23 34.08
C MET A 66 -32.78 68.56 32.72
N PHE A 67 -32.11 69.39 31.93
CA PHE A 67 -32.63 69.86 30.66
C PHE A 67 -32.47 68.82 29.53
N LYS A 68 -33.30 68.93 28.48
CA LYS A 68 -33.44 67.95 27.38
C LYS A 68 -32.15 67.71 26.59
N GLY A 69 -31.25 68.70 26.55
CA GLY A 69 -29.95 68.53 25.90
C GLY A 69 -28.98 67.68 26.73
N LYS A 70 -29.12 67.71 28.06
CA LYS A 70 -28.19 67.04 29.00
C LYS A 70 -28.65 65.64 29.36
N ASN A 71 -29.96 65.40 29.46
CA ASN A 71 -30.49 64.07 29.74
C ASN A 71 -30.25 63.07 28.60
N ALA A 72 -30.03 63.52 27.37
CA ALA A 72 -29.68 62.67 26.23
C ALA A 72 -28.30 61.99 26.38
N ALA A 73 -27.40 62.56 27.20
CA ALA A 73 -26.09 61.98 27.47
C ALA A 73 -26.12 60.89 28.56
N VAL A 74 -27.25 60.73 29.26
CA VAL A 74 -27.40 59.72 30.31
C VAL A 74 -27.67 58.36 29.67
N ARG A 75 -26.74 57.42 29.87
CA ARG A 75 -26.76 56.09 29.23
C ARG A 75 -27.80 55.13 29.83
N PHE A 76 -28.27 55.41 31.04
CA PHE A 76 -29.27 54.60 31.73
C PHE A 76 -30.61 55.33 31.86
N LYS A 77 -31.69 54.58 32.12
CA LYS A 77 -33.03 55.15 32.34
C LYS A 77 -33.26 55.29 33.85
N PRO A 78 -33.08 56.49 34.43
CA PRO A 78 -33.30 56.67 35.86
C PRO A 78 -34.76 56.39 36.23
N LYS A 79 -34.93 55.80 37.41
CA LYS A 79 -36.18 55.48 38.09
C LYS A 79 -36.12 55.95 39.55
N ASP A 80 -37.28 56.07 40.18
CA ASP A 80 -37.36 56.30 41.62
C ASP A 80 -36.73 55.11 42.36
N GLY A 81 -35.87 55.41 43.33
CA GLY A 81 -35.08 54.41 44.06
C GLY A 81 -33.63 54.28 43.59
N ASP A 82 -33.27 54.82 42.42
CA ASP A 82 -31.90 54.69 41.90
C ASP A 82 -30.93 55.59 42.68
N MET A 83 -29.80 55.01 43.10
CA MET A 83 -28.70 55.78 43.70
C MET A 83 -27.83 56.39 42.60
N VAL A 84 -27.76 57.72 42.54
CA VAL A 84 -27.10 58.45 41.46
C VAL A 84 -26.09 59.45 41.98
N ARG A 85 -25.02 59.66 41.21
CA ARG A 85 -24.06 60.74 41.39
C ARG A 85 -24.33 61.82 40.33
N LEU A 86 -24.63 63.02 40.78
CA LEU A 86 -24.97 64.16 39.94
C LEU A 86 -23.86 65.19 39.97
N ARG A 87 -23.47 65.69 38.79
CA ARG A 87 -22.73 66.94 38.67
C ARG A 87 -23.71 68.07 38.43
N ALA A 88 -23.83 68.99 39.37
CA ALA A 88 -24.86 70.02 39.33
C ALA A 88 -24.36 71.38 39.83
N ARG A 89 -25.13 72.43 39.52
CA ARG A 89 -24.97 73.76 40.10
C ARG A 89 -26.22 74.12 40.91
N VAL A 90 -26.02 74.77 42.06
CA VAL A 90 -27.13 75.30 42.86
C VAL A 90 -27.71 76.53 42.16
N THR A 91 -29.01 76.56 41.98
CA THR A 91 -29.74 77.65 41.32
C THR A 91 -31.00 77.96 42.12
N PHE A 92 -31.43 79.22 42.10
CA PHE A 92 -32.64 79.67 42.80
C PHE A 92 -33.73 80.03 41.80
N TYR A 93 -34.91 79.42 41.93
CA TYR A 93 -36.03 79.69 41.02
C TYR A 93 -36.89 80.85 41.53
N GLY A 94 -36.53 82.06 41.10
CA GLY A 94 -37.11 83.34 41.56
C GLY A 94 -38.65 83.44 41.61
N PRO A 95 -39.43 82.85 40.68
CA PRO A 95 -40.89 82.91 40.73
C PRO A 95 -41.55 82.09 41.84
N ARG A 96 -40.91 81.02 42.34
CA ARG A 96 -41.45 80.18 43.44
C ARG A 96 -40.65 80.31 44.74
N GLY A 97 -39.45 80.88 44.70
CA GLY A 97 -38.61 81.05 45.89
C GLY A 97 -37.93 79.76 46.35
N ASP A 98 -37.81 78.75 45.48
CA ASP A 98 -37.23 77.45 45.83
C ASP A 98 -35.78 77.30 45.34
N CYS A 99 -34.92 76.71 46.17
CA CYS A 99 -33.59 76.24 45.77
C CYS A 99 -33.69 74.94 44.97
N GLN A 100 -32.97 74.85 43.86
CA GLN A 100 -32.91 73.65 43.03
C GLN A 100 -31.50 73.40 42.49
N LEU A 101 -31.19 72.16 42.16
CA LEU A 101 -29.97 71.75 41.46
C LEU A 101 -30.23 71.68 39.96
N SER A 102 -29.48 72.46 39.18
CA SER A 102 -29.41 72.27 37.73
C SER A 102 -28.37 71.19 37.41
N VAL A 103 -28.85 70.04 36.94
CA VAL A 103 -28.03 68.83 36.70
C VAL A 103 -27.45 68.86 35.29
N GLU A 104 -26.12 68.74 35.22
CA GLU A 104 -25.35 68.73 33.98
C GLU A 104 -25.03 67.30 33.51
N SER A 105 -24.59 66.44 34.44
CA SER A 105 -24.38 65.02 34.19
C SER A 105 -24.92 64.17 35.34
N MET A 106 -25.36 62.96 35.00
CA MET A 106 -25.90 61.98 35.92
C MET A 106 -25.25 60.64 35.62
N GLU A 107 -24.65 60.03 36.64
CA GLU A 107 -24.03 58.70 36.59
C GLU A 107 -24.69 57.82 37.66
N SER A 108 -24.83 56.53 37.39
CA SER A 108 -25.25 55.58 38.41
C SER A 108 -24.10 55.42 39.41
N ALA A 109 -24.37 55.63 40.70
CA ALA A 109 -23.34 55.52 41.73
C ALA A 109 -22.86 54.06 41.92
N GLY A 110 -23.68 53.08 41.52
CA GLY A 110 -23.35 51.65 41.63
C GLY A 110 -22.34 51.14 40.61
N GLU A 111 -22.41 51.58 39.34
CA GLU A 111 -21.58 51.04 38.25
C GLU A 111 -20.08 51.36 38.42
N GLY A 112 -19.74 52.57 38.91
CA GLY A 112 -18.35 52.97 39.10
C GLY A 112 -17.62 52.21 40.20
N ALA A 113 -18.32 51.85 41.29
CA ALA A 113 -17.75 51.06 42.38
C ALA A 113 -17.51 49.61 41.95
N LEU A 114 -18.45 49.02 41.19
CA LEU A 114 -18.32 47.67 40.64
C LEU A 114 -17.17 47.58 39.64
N GLN A 115 -17.02 48.56 38.74
CA GLN A 115 -15.92 48.57 37.78
C GLN A 115 -14.54 48.62 38.47
N GLN A 116 -14.39 49.46 39.51
CA GLN A 116 -13.15 49.52 40.29
C GLN A 116 -12.88 48.21 41.05
N ALA A 117 -13.91 47.60 41.63
CA ALA A 117 -13.77 46.30 42.30
C ALA A 117 -13.37 45.20 41.32
N PHE A 118 -13.92 45.21 40.10
CA PHE A 118 -13.57 44.26 39.04
C PHE A 118 -12.11 44.41 38.62
N GLU A 119 -11.64 45.63 38.37
CA GLU A 119 -10.25 45.87 37.98
C GLU A 119 -9.26 45.45 39.08
N ARG A 120 -9.58 45.74 40.35
CA ARG A 120 -8.77 45.28 41.49
C ARG A 120 -8.69 43.75 41.56
N LEU A 121 -9.84 43.08 41.45
CA LEU A 121 -9.90 41.62 41.50
C LEU A 121 -9.18 40.98 40.31
N LYS A 122 -9.39 41.52 39.10
CA LYS A 122 -8.71 41.07 37.88
C LYS A 122 -7.20 41.17 38.03
N ASN A 123 -6.68 42.31 38.49
CA ASN A 123 -5.24 42.49 38.67
C ASN A 123 -4.67 41.55 39.74
N ASN A 124 -5.38 41.32 40.85
CA ASN A 124 -4.97 40.38 41.90
C ASN A 124 -4.87 38.94 41.35
N LEU A 125 -5.92 38.44 40.71
CA LEU A 125 -5.94 37.07 40.18
C LEU A 125 -4.98 36.87 39.00
N GLN A 126 -4.76 37.91 38.20
CA GLN A 126 -3.75 37.90 37.15
C GLN A 126 -2.33 37.79 37.74
N ALA A 127 -2.04 38.53 38.82
CA ALA A 127 -0.75 38.46 39.50
C ALA A 127 -0.48 37.08 40.12
N GLN A 128 -1.53 36.37 40.51
CA GLN A 128 -1.46 34.98 40.98
C GLN A 128 -1.32 33.96 39.83
N GLY A 129 -1.43 34.38 38.56
CA GLY A 129 -1.23 33.51 37.39
C GLY A 129 -2.46 32.72 36.95
N LEU A 130 -3.64 32.92 37.54
CA LEU A 130 -4.84 32.13 37.25
C LEU A 130 -5.33 32.24 35.79
N PHE A 131 -4.91 33.27 35.05
CA PHE A 131 -5.31 33.51 33.66
C PHE A 131 -4.30 32.93 32.65
N ALA A 132 -3.19 32.35 33.10
CA ALA A 132 -2.14 31.86 32.23
C ALA A 132 -2.64 30.71 31.34
N ALA A 133 -2.34 30.79 30.04
CA ALA A 133 -2.80 29.80 29.07
C ALA A 133 -2.23 28.39 29.33
N GLU A 134 -1.08 28.29 30.02
CA GLU A 134 -0.41 27.03 30.37
C GLU A 134 -1.23 26.16 31.34
N HIS A 135 -2.13 26.76 32.11
CA HIS A 135 -3.00 26.05 33.05
C HIS A 135 -4.34 25.65 32.44
N LYS A 136 -4.66 26.12 31.23
CA LYS A 136 -5.94 25.84 30.57
C LYS A 136 -5.93 24.46 29.95
N LYS A 137 -6.99 23.70 30.20
CA LYS A 137 -7.15 22.32 29.72
C LYS A 137 -7.74 22.27 28.32
N PRO A 138 -7.35 21.27 27.50
CA PRO A 138 -7.99 21.05 26.22
C PRO A 138 -9.43 20.55 26.39
N LEU A 139 -10.34 21.01 25.53
CA LEU A 139 -11.71 20.52 25.52
C LEU A 139 -11.81 19.10 24.93
N PRO A 140 -12.71 18.25 25.46
CA PRO A 140 -12.96 16.94 24.88
C PRO A 140 -13.59 17.10 23.48
N THR A 141 -13.10 16.31 22.52
CA THR A 141 -13.62 16.35 21.15
C THR A 141 -14.95 15.63 21.00
N LYS A 142 -15.27 14.65 21.84
CA LYS A 142 -16.52 13.89 21.82
C LYS A 142 -16.99 13.66 23.26
N PRO A 143 -17.48 14.70 23.95
CA PRO A 143 -17.96 14.53 25.32
C PRO A 143 -19.21 13.64 25.33
N GLU A 144 -19.18 12.60 26.16
CA GLU A 144 -20.34 11.75 26.43
C GLU A 144 -21.27 12.44 27.42
N ARG A 145 -20.72 13.17 28.41
CA ARG A 145 -21.49 13.81 29.47
C ARG A 145 -21.05 15.25 29.71
N VAL A 146 -22.00 16.17 29.61
CA VAL A 146 -21.77 17.60 29.85
C VAL A 146 -22.70 18.11 30.95
N ALA A 147 -22.12 18.74 31.96
CA ALA A 147 -22.89 19.46 32.97
C ALA A 147 -23.12 20.91 32.53
N ILE A 148 -24.35 21.40 32.67
CA ILE A 148 -24.71 22.79 32.38
C ILE A 148 -25.18 23.44 33.68
N ILE A 149 -24.38 24.36 34.21
CA ILE A 149 -24.72 25.16 35.39
C ILE A 149 -25.32 26.48 34.91
N THR A 150 -26.63 26.59 35.01
CA THR A 150 -27.39 27.76 34.55
C THR A 150 -28.78 27.80 35.20
N SER A 151 -29.55 28.86 34.92
CA SER A 151 -30.95 28.95 35.35
C SER A 151 -31.81 27.93 34.60
N PRO A 152 -32.67 27.17 35.30
CA PRO A 152 -33.53 26.15 34.67
C PRO A 152 -34.60 26.74 33.74
N VAL A 153 -34.93 28.04 33.85
CA VAL A 153 -36.06 28.68 33.13
C VAL A 153 -35.58 29.76 32.13
N GLY A 154 -34.37 29.63 31.57
CA GLY A 154 -33.79 30.63 30.67
C GLY A 154 -33.82 30.28 29.17
N ALA A 155 -33.63 31.29 28.31
CA ALA A 155 -33.33 31.08 26.89
C ALA A 155 -31.98 30.38 26.71
N ALA A 156 -30.97 30.77 27.49
CA ALA A 156 -29.62 30.23 27.43
C ALA A 156 -29.56 28.68 27.53
N VAL A 157 -30.30 28.08 28.47
CA VAL A 157 -30.35 26.62 28.61
C VAL A 157 -31.02 25.95 27.42
N ARG A 158 -32.09 26.55 26.89
CA ARG A 158 -32.80 26.04 25.70
C ARG A 158 -31.91 26.11 24.47
N ASP A 159 -31.20 27.21 24.27
CA ASP A 159 -30.31 27.41 23.14
C ASP A 159 -29.17 26.38 23.13
N MET A 160 -28.56 26.12 24.31
CA MET A 160 -27.57 25.06 24.47
C MET A 160 -28.14 23.68 24.14
N ILE A 161 -29.31 23.34 24.69
CA ILE A 161 -29.97 22.04 24.41
C ILE A 161 -30.25 21.88 22.92
N ILE A 162 -30.81 22.90 22.27
CA ILE A 162 -31.13 22.88 20.83
C ILE A 162 -29.85 22.69 20.01
N ALA A 163 -28.77 23.40 20.34
CA ALA A 163 -27.50 23.28 19.66
C ALA A 163 -26.91 21.86 19.76
N PHE A 164 -26.85 21.29 20.97
CA PHE A 164 -26.40 19.91 21.19
C PHE A 164 -27.31 18.89 20.48
N ARG A 165 -28.64 19.01 20.60
CA ARG A 165 -29.58 18.07 19.94
C ARG A 165 -29.47 18.12 18.41
N ARG A 166 -29.18 19.30 17.84
CA ARG A 166 -28.97 19.46 16.39
C ARG A 166 -27.62 18.89 15.93
N ARG A 167 -26.53 19.24 16.62
CA ARG A 167 -25.16 18.92 16.19
C ARG A 167 -24.67 17.57 16.68
N PHE A 168 -24.90 17.22 17.93
CA PHE A 168 -24.40 15.98 18.53
C PHE A 168 -25.37 15.43 19.62
N PRO A 169 -26.47 14.77 19.22
CA PRO A 169 -27.52 14.33 20.14
C PRO A 169 -27.13 13.17 21.06
N LEU A 170 -25.93 12.61 20.88
CA LEU A 170 -25.40 11.49 21.67
C LEU A 170 -24.87 11.95 23.04
N THR A 171 -24.53 13.23 23.20
CA THR A 171 -24.10 13.76 24.49
C THR A 171 -25.27 13.81 25.47
N GLU A 172 -25.06 13.23 26.64
CA GLU A 172 -25.94 13.33 27.78
C GLU A 172 -25.74 14.69 28.47
N LEU A 173 -26.80 15.48 28.54
CA LEU A 173 -26.78 16.80 29.16
C LEU A 173 -27.42 16.73 30.54
N THR A 174 -26.67 17.11 31.57
CA THR A 174 -27.20 17.26 32.93
C THR A 174 -27.28 18.73 33.28
N ILE A 175 -28.49 19.22 33.51
CA ILE A 175 -28.71 20.60 33.97
C ILE A 175 -28.57 20.62 35.49
N LEU A 176 -27.60 21.39 35.97
CA LEU A 176 -27.43 21.69 37.39
C LEU A 176 -28.04 23.06 37.65
N PRO A 177 -29.30 23.12 38.13
CA PRO A 177 -30.00 24.38 38.28
C PRO A 177 -29.26 25.27 39.29
N SER A 178 -28.91 26.47 38.85
CA SER A 178 -28.23 27.46 39.66
C SER A 178 -28.91 28.82 39.59
N LEU A 179 -28.85 29.56 40.69
CA LEU A 179 -29.11 31.00 40.67
C LEU A 179 -27.98 31.66 39.87
N VAL A 180 -28.34 32.41 38.83
CA VAL A 180 -27.39 33.08 37.91
C VAL A 180 -27.40 34.60 38.07
N GLN A 181 -28.20 35.11 39.02
CA GLN A 181 -28.35 36.53 39.35
C GLN A 181 -28.74 36.69 40.83
N GLY A 182 -28.40 37.84 41.42
CA GLY A 182 -28.65 38.13 42.83
C GLY A 182 -27.47 37.79 43.77
N GLN A 183 -27.57 38.22 45.03
CA GLN A 183 -26.46 38.16 45.99
C GLN A 183 -26.03 36.73 46.35
N ASP A 184 -26.95 35.76 46.33
CA ASP A 184 -26.65 34.35 46.63
C ASP A 184 -26.20 33.54 45.40
N ALA A 185 -26.17 34.14 44.21
CA ALA A 185 -25.86 33.43 42.97
C ALA A 185 -24.42 32.88 42.94
N SER A 186 -23.42 33.67 43.38
CA SER A 186 -22.01 33.23 43.35
C SER A 186 -21.80 31.96 44.19
N LYS A 187 -22.35 31.93 45.41
CA LYS A 187 -22.31 30.77 46.31
C LYS A 187 -23.03 29.56 45.74
N ASN A 188 -24.16 29.78 45.05
CA ASN A 188 -24.93 28.70 44.46
C ASN A 188 -24.20 28.07 43.26
N ILE A 189 -23.64 28.90 42.37
CA ILE A 189 -22.81 28.47 41.24
C ILE A 189 -21.60 27.68 41.74
N LEU A 190 -20.90 28.22 42.74
CA LEU A 190 -19.74 27.57 43.37
C LEU A 190 -20.08 26.17 43.89
N ARG A 191 -21.21 26.03 44.59
CA ARG A 191 -21.68 24.74 45.12
C ARG A 191 -21.98 23.74 43.99
N GLN A 192 -22.63 24.18 42.91
CA GLN A 192 -22.93 23.31 41.78
C GLN A 192 -21.66 22.92 41.02
N LEU A 193 -20.70 23.84 40.89
CA LEU A 193 -19.42 23.58 40.25
C LEU A 193 -18.63 22.51 41.02
N GLN A 194 -18.48 22.68 42.34
CA GLN A 194 -17.81 21.70 43.19
C GLN A 194 -18.51 20.33 43.17
N ARG A 195 -19.85 20.33 43.11
CA ARG A 195 -20.62 19.10 42.97
C ARG A 195 -20.38 18.41 41.63
N ALA A 196 -20.34 19.17 40.53
CA ALA A 196 -20.10 18.65 39.20
C ALA A 196 -18.70 18.05 39.09
N ASP A 197 -17.69 18.83 39.45
CA ASP A 197 -16.28 18.44 39.36
C ASP A 197 -15.94 17.28 40.31
N GLY A 198 -16.36 17.38 41.58
CA GLY A 198 -16.11 16.36 42.59
C GLY A 198 -16.81 15.02 42.33
N SER A 199 -17.78 14.97 41.40
CA SER A 199 -18.42 13.72 41.00
C SER A 199 -17.56 12.85 40.09
N GLY A 200 -16.59 13.45 39.37
CA GLY A 200 -15.81 12.78 38.32
C GLY A 200 -16.66 12.22 37.16
N HIS A 201 -17.92 12.64 37.04
CA HIS A 201 -18.90 12.06 36.12
C HIS A 201 -18.99 12.76 34.75
N PHE A 202 -18.50 14.01 34.67
CA PHE A 202 -18.67 14.88 33.50
C PHE A 202 -17.34 15.08 32.77
N ASP A 203 -17.39 15.06 31.44
CA ASP A 203 -16.24 15.31 30.56
C ASP A 203 -15.98 16.81 30.39
N ALA A 204 -17.02 17.63 30.50
CA ALA A 204 -16.94 19.09 30.47
C ALA A 204 -18.07 19.72 31.28
N ILE A 205 -17.82 20.93 31.78
CA ILE A 205 -18.80 21.75 32.51
C ILE A 205 -18.98 23.07 31.77
N ILE A 206 -20.23 23.50 31.56
CA ILE A 206 -20.56 24.81 31.00
C ILE A 206 -21.15 25.68 32.11
N LEU A 207 -20.51 26.83 32.36
CA LEU A 207 -21.07 27.91 33.16
C LEU A 207 -21.78 28.88 32.23
N GLY A 208 -23.11 28.94 32.28
CA GLY A 208 -23.89 29.68 31.29
C GLY A 208 -24.86 30.67 31.91
N ARG A 209 -24.97 31.85 31.29
CA ARG A 209 -26.07 32.80 31.54
C ARG A 209 -26.51 33.41 30.21
N GLY A 210 -27.78 33.80 30.12
CA GLY A 210 -28.24 34.69 29.05
C GLY A 210 -27.79 36.15 29.27
N GLY A 211 -28.20 37.05 28.38
CA GLY A 211 -27.93 38.50 28.54
C GLY A 211 -28.42 39.08 29.86
N GLY A 212 -27.79 40.19 30.28
CA GLY A 212 -28.06 40.89 31.53
C GLY A 212 -27.25 42.18 31.62
N SER A 213 -27.57 43.03 32.60
CA SER A 213 -26.74 44.20 32.93
C SER A 213 -25.40 43.77 33.58
N LEU A 214 -24.50 44.73 33.81
CA LEU A 214 -23.23 44.46 34.49
C LEU A 214 -23.44 44.02 35.95
N GLU A 215 -24.45 44.57 36.62
CA GLU A 215 -24.87 44.18 37.98
C GLU A 215 -25.34 42.73 38.05
N ASP A 216 -26.05 42.33 37.00
CA ASP A 216 -26.53 40.99 36.80
C ASP A 216 -25.36 39.99 36.71
N LEU A 217 -24.37 40.28 35.86
CA LEU A 217 -23.20 39.43 35.63
C LEU A 217 -22.21 39.41 36.81
N TRP A 218 -22.41 40.29 37.80
CA TRP A 218 -21.48 40.47 38.92
C TRP A 218 -21.23 39.20 39.73
N CYS A 219 -22.20 38.28 39.81
CA CYS A 219 -22.02 37.02 40.54
C CYS A 219 -20.92 36.10 39.96
N PHE A 220 -20.45 36.37 38.73
CA PHE A 220 -19.34 35.67 38.09
C PHE A 220 -17.97 36.36 38.33
N ASN A 221 -17.97 37.50 39.04
CA ASN A 221 -16.79 38.23 39.48
C ASN A 221 -16.47 37.96 40.97
N ASP A 222 -16.62 36.70 41.38
CA ASP A 222 -16.38 36.25 42.75
C ASP A 222 -15.02 35.54 42.84
N GLU A 223 -14.21 35.91 43.84
CA GLU A 223 -12.86 35.38 44.03
C GLU A 223 -12.86 33.87 44.34
N ALA A 224 -13.80 33.40 45.17
CA ALA A 224 -13.89 31.99 45.51
C ALA A 224 -14.33 31.13 44.31
N LEU A 225 -15.24 31.67 43.48
CA LEU A 225 -15.61 31.04 42.21
C LEU A 225 -14.42 30.96 41.24
N ALA A 226 -13.62 32.02 41.12
CA ALA A 226 -12.42 32.04 40.29
C ALA A 226 -11.44 30.92 40.70
N HIS A 227 -11.12 30.82 41.99
CA HIS A 227 -10.25 29.75 42.48
C HIS A 227 -10.82 28.35 42.25
N ALA A 228 -12.15 28.18 42.37
CA ALA A 228 -12.78 26.89 42.13
C ALA A 228 -12.76 26.48 40.65
N ILE A 229 -12.94 27.43 39.72
CA ILE A 229 -12.80 27.17 38.28
C ILE A 229 -11.36 26.75 37.97
N PHE A 230 -10.37 27.46 38.50
CA PHE A 230 -8.96 27.13 38.30
C PHE A 230 -8.57 25.75 38.86
N ALA A 231 -9.08 25.41 40.06
CA ALA A 231 -8.74 24.18 40.76
C ALA A 231 -9.52 22.94 40.28
N ALA A 232 -10.55 23.12 39.44
CA ALA A 232 -11.35 22.02 38.91
C ALA A 232 -10.45 20.99 38.20
N GLN A 233 -10.91 19.74 38.06
CA GLN A 233 -10.26 18.72 37.24
C GLN A 233 -10.93 18.61 35.86
N THR A 234 -12.24 18.68 35.81
CA THR A 234 -13.03 18.72 34.57
C THR A 234 -12.82 20.06 33.84
N PRO A 235 -12.69 20.09 32.50
CA PRO A 235 -12.57 21.32 31.74
C PRO A 235 -13.86 22.15 31.75
N ILE A 236 -13.72 23.47 31.91
CA ILE A 236 -14.83 24.41 32.07
C ILE A 236 -14.90 25.37 30.89
N VAL A 237 -16.10 25.50 30.32
CA VAL A 237 -16.44 26.51 29.32
C VAL A 237 -17.29 27.60 29.95
N SER A 238 -16.82 28.84 29.90
CA SER A 238 -17.64 30.00 30.31
C SER A 238 -18.44 30.52 29.13
N ALA A 239 -19.74 30.74 29.36
CA ALA A 239 -20.73 31.22 28.40
C ALA A 239 -21.62 32.29 29.06
N VAL A 240 -20.98 33.22 29.76
CA VAL A 240 -21.63 34.22 30.62
C VAL A 240 -21.63 35.61 29.97
N GLY A 241 -20.47 36.04 29.48
CA GLY A 241 -20.30 37.37 28.87
C GLY A 241 -20.76 37.45 27.41
N HIS A 242 -21.11 38.66 26.98
CA HIS A 242 -21.24 39.02 25.56
C HIS A 242 -19.90 39.52 25.01
N GLU A 243 -19.80 39.89 23.73
CA GLU A 243 -18.52 40.30 23.13
C GLU A 243 -17.81 41.45 23.88
N THR A 244 -18.56 42.35 24.54
CA THR A 244 -18.03 43.51 25.26
C THR A 244 -17.90 43.33 26.77
N ASP A 245 -18.64 42.39 27.36
CA ASP A 245 -18.82 42.30 28.82
C ASP A 245 -18.12 41.05 29.35
N PHE A 246 -16.88 41.21 29.81
CA PHE A 246 -16.06 40.11 30.33
C PHE A 246 -16.21 39.98 31.83
N THR A 247 -16.34 38.74 32.31
CA THR A 247 -16.35 38.41 33.74
C THR A 247 -15.03 37.74 34.15
N ILE A 248 -14.74 37.69 35.45
CA ILE A 248 -13.57 36.96 35.97
C ILE A 248 -13.67 35.47 35.62
N ALA A 249 -14.86 34.87 35.72
CA ALA A 249 -15.09 33.50 35.29
C ALA A 249 -14.68 33.24 33.83
N ASP A 250 -14.90 34.20 32.92
CA ASP A 250 -14.48 34.08 31.51
C ASP A 250 -12.95 34.06 31.35
N PHE A 251 -12.20 34.75 32.21
CA PHE A 251 -10.74 34.77 32.15
C PHE A 251 -10.13 33.49 32.71
N VAL A 252 -10.69 32.96 33.80
CA VAL A 252 -10.17 31.76 34.48
C VAL A 252 -10.58 30.47 33.79
N ALA A 253 -11.77 30.42 33.16
CA ALA A 253 -12.22 29.23 32.45
C ALA A 253 -11.23 28.78 31.37
N ASP A 254 -11.22 27.48 31.10
CA ASP A 254 -10.34 26.87 30.10
C ASP A 254 -10.64 27.43 28.71
N VAL A 255 -11.93 27.59 28.39
CA VAL A 255 -12.37 28.20 27.15
C VAL A 255 -13.53 29.16 27.41
N ARG A 256 -13.48 30.32 26.76
CA ARG A 256 -14.57 31.29 26.73
C ARG A 256 -15.37 31.13 25.44
N ALA A 257 -16.69 31.10 25.58
CA ALA A 257 -17.65 31.23 24.50
C ALA A 257 -18.40 32.56 24.61
N ALA A 258 -18.58 33.26 23.49
CA ALA A 258 -19.29 34.55 23.46
C ALA A 258 -20.81 34.42 23.68
N THR A 259 -21.37 33.22 23.55
CA THR A 259 -22.79 32.95 23.77
C THR A 259 -22.99 31.52 24.30
N PRO A 260 -24.11 31.24 24.99
CA PRO A 260 -24.49 29.87 25.36
C PRO A 260 -24.52 28.92 24.16
N THR A 261 -25.03 29.36 23.01
CA THR A 261 -25.05 28.56 21.77
C THR A 261 -23.63 28.24 21.32
N ALA A 262 -22.71 29.21 21.31
CA ALA A 262 -21.32 28.98 20.92
C ALA A 262 -20.62 27.99 21.87
N ALA A 263 -20.92 28.01 23.17
CA ALA A 263 -20.39 27.04 24.13
C ALA A 263 -20.82 25.62 23.78
N ALA A 264 -22.09 25.44 23.43
CA ALA A 264 -22.58 24.15 22.96
C ALA A 264 -21.93 23.73 21.63
N GLU A 265 -21.68 24.65 20.70
CA GLU A 265 -21.02 24.34 19.43
C GLU A 265 -19.55 23.89 19.59
N LEU A 266 -18.82 24.47 20.55
CA LEU A 266 -17.45 24.07 20.87
C LEU A 266 -17.36 22.63 21.39
N LEU A 267 -18.38 22.19 22.12
CA LEU A 267 -18.46 20.85 22.73
C LEU A 267 -19.32 19.87 21.90
N SER A 268 -19.84 20.26 20.74
CA SER A 268 -20.67 19.40 19.87
C SER A 268 -20.05 19.19 18.48
N PRO A 269 -19.45 18.01 18.24
CA PRO A 269 -19.05 17.56 16.91
C PRO A 269 -20.13 17.74 15.86
N ASP A 270 -19.73 17.98 14.61
CA ASP A 270 -20.68 17.99 13.49
C ASP A 270 -21.15 16.57 13.15
N ARG A 271 -22.41 16.25 13.46
CA ARG A 271 -23.08 14.99 13.06
C ARG A 271 -22.94 14.68 11.58
N ASN A 272 -23.02 15.68 10.69
CA ASN A 272 -22.92 15.44 9.25
C ASN A 272 -21.50 15.04 8.84
N GLN A 273 -20.48 15.51 9.56
CA GLN A 273 -19.11 15.05 9.36
C GLN A 273 -18.96 13.59 9.81
N LEU A 274 -19.51 13.21 10.97
CA LEU A 274 -19.46 11.84 11.47
C LEU A 274 -20.20 10.86 10.54
N ILE A 275 -21.39 11.22 10.06
CA ILE A 275 -22.15 10.40 9.08
C ILE A 275 -21.33 10.20 7.81
N ARG A 276 -20.75 11.28 7.25
CA ARG A 276 -19.89 11.19 6.06
C ARG A 276 -18.67 10.29 6.28
N GLN A 277 -18.05 10.33 7.46
CA GLN A 277 -16.94 9.44 7.80
C GLN A 277 -17.38 7.98 7.84
N ILE A 278 -18.53 7.68 8.44
CA ILE A 278 -19.09 6.31 8.49
C ILE A 278 -19.40 5.82 7.07
N GLU A 279 -20.09 6.60 6.24
CA GLU A 279 -20.39 6.24 4.85
C GLU A 279 -19.11 6.00 4.02
N GLN A 280 -18.06 6.79 4.25
CA GLN A 280 -16.78 6.60 3.59
C GLN A 280 -16.10 5.29 4.03
N GLN A 281 -16.13 4.98 5.33
CA GLN A 281 -15.59 3.74 5.87
C GLN A 281 -16.37 2.52 5.36
N GLU A 282 -17.70 2.60 5.29
CA GLU A 282 -18.56 1.57 4.71
C GLU A 282 -18.20 1.31 3.24
N LYS A 283 -18.12 2.36 2.41
CA LYS A 283 -17.73 2.24 1.00
C LYS A 283 -16.33 1.62 0.85
N GLN A 284 -15.40 1.96 1.73
CA GLN A 284 -14.06 1.37 1.72
C GLN A 284 -14.08 -0.11 2.11
N LEU A 285 -14.87 -0.49 3.12
CA LEU A 285 -15.04 -1.87 3.55
C LEU A 285 -15.60 -2.72 2.42
N VAL A 286 -16.71 -2.29 1.79
CA VAL A 286 -17.33 -3.00 0.67
C VAL A 286 -16.33 -3.20 -0.47
N ARG A 287 -15.61 -2.16 -0.88
CA ARG A 287 -14.58 -2.27 -1.94
C ARG A 287 -13.47 -3.27 -1.59
N ARG A 288 -13.01 -3.27 -0.34
CA ARG A 288 -11.98 -4.23 0.11
C ARG A 288 -12.51 -5.66 0.11
N MET A 289 -13.74 -5.87 0.58
CA MET A 289 -14.37 -7.18 0.57
C MET A 289 -14.58 -7.71 -0.85
N SER A 290 -15.08 -6.88 -1.77
CA SER A 290 -15.22 -7.25 -3.19
C SER A 290 -13.87 -7.65 -3.79
N ARG A 291 -12.80 -6.90 -3.52
CA ARG A 291 -11.46 -7.22 -4.02
C ARG A 291 -10.93 -8.54 -3.45
N ILE A 292 -11.18 -8.83 -2.17
CA ILE A 292 -10.79 -10.11 -1.55
C ILE A 292 -11.52 -11.26 -2.23
N LEU A 293 -12.83 -11.12 -2.47
CA LEU A 293 -13.63 -12.13 -3.14
C LEU A 293 -13.17 -12.36 -4.58
N GLU A 294 -12.95 -11.30 -5.35
CA GLU A 294 -12.42 -11.38 -6.72
C GLU A 294 -11.06 -12.08 -6.78
N GLN A 295 -10.13 -11.72 -5.89
CA GLN A 295 -8.83 -12.36 -5.81
C GLN A 295 -8.93 -13.84 -5.42
N SER A 296 -9.80 -14.17 -4.47
CA SER A 296 -10.04 -15.56 -4.05
C SER A 296 -10.66 -16.38 -5.18
N GLN A 297 -11.57 -15.80 -5.94
CA GLN A 297 -12.18 -16.44 -7.11
C GLN A 297 -11.14 -16.69 -8.22
N GLN A 298 -10.29 -15.70 -8.52
CA GLN A 298 -9.20 -15.87 -9.49
C GLN A 298 -8.19 -16.94 -9.06
N GLN A 299 -7.86 -17.01 -7.76
CA GLN A 299 -7.01 -18.06 -7.22
C GLN A 299 -7.66 -19.44 -7.36
N LEU A 300 -8.96 -19.55 -7.06
CA LEU A 300 -9.71 -20.78 -7.24
C LEU A 300 -9.72 -21.22 -8.71
N ASP A 301 -10.01 -20.32 -9.65
CA ASP A 301 -9.99 -20.60 -11.08
C ASP A 301 -8.61 -21.06 -11.55
N PHE A 302 -7.54 -20.44 -11.05
CA PHE A 302 -6.17 -20.84 -11.34
C PHE A 302 -5.85 -22.23 -10.78
N MET A 303 -6.28 -22.54 -9.55
CA MET A 303 -6.09 -23.86 -8.95
C MET A 303 -6.87 -24.94 -9.70
N ILE A 304 -8.12 -24.67 -10.08
CA ILE A 304 -8.94 -25.57 -10.91
C ILE A 304 -8.22 -25.86 -12.23
N LYS A 305 -7.68 -24.84 -12.91
CA LYS A 305 -6.92 -25.02 -14.15
C LYS A 305 -5.61 -25.79 -13.96
N ARG A 306 -5.00 -25.76 -12.77
CA ARG A 306 -3.79 -26.54 -12.45
C ARG A 306 -4.08 -28.01 -12.18
N ILE A 307 -5.32 -28.39 -11.92
CA ILE A 307 -5.74 -29.79 -11.91
C ILE A 307 -5.75 -30.25 -13.38
N ARG A 308 -4.58 -30.65 -13.90
CA ARG A 308 -4.49 -31.32 -15.20
C ARG A 308 -5.39 -32.54 -15.17
N HIS A 309 -6.22 -32.69 -16.20
CA HIS A 309 -7.15 -33.79 -16.29
C HIS A 309 -6.37 -35.11 -16.17
N PRO A 310 -6.72 -36.02 -15.24
CA PRO A 310 -6.02 -37.30 -15.07
C PRO A 310 -5.84 -38.06 -16.38
N LYS A 311 -6.81 -37.87 -17.30
CA LYS A 311 -6.82 -38.39 -18.66
C LYS A 311 -5.59 -37.97 -19.48
N GLU A 312 -5.19 -36.70 -19.49
CA GLU A 312 -4.02 -36.24 -20.26
C GLU A 312 -2.73 -36.87 -19.74
N ARG A 313 -2.61 -37.03 -18.41
CA ARG A 313 -1.44 -37.68 -17.79
C ARG A 313 -1.40 -39.18 -18.12
N ILE A 314 -2.56 -39.84 -18.14
CA ILE A 314 -2.69 -41.25 -18.53
C ILE A 314 -2.38 -41.42 -20.03
N GLU A 315 -2.87 -40.54 -20.90
CA GLU A 315 -2.59 -40.56 -22.35
C GLU A 315 -1.09 -40.37 -22.64
N GLN A 316 -0.43 -39.45 -21.93
CA GLN A 316 1.02 -39.29 -22.04
C GLN A 316 1.78 -40.55 -21.61
N GLN A 317 1.37 -41.19 -20.51
CA GLN A 317 1.99 -42.43 -20.03
C GLN A 317 1.74 -43.60 -21.00
N GLN A 318 0.54 -43.70 -21.59
CA GLN A 318 0.22 -44.69 -22.62
C GLN A 318 1.09 -44.51 -23.86
N ASN A 319 1.22 -43.27 -24.35
CA ASN A 319 2.09 -42.96 -25.48
C ASN A 319 3.57 -43.32 -25.20
N GLN A 320 4.06 -43.02 -24.00
CA GLN A 320 5.42 -43.37 -23.58
C GLN A 320 5.61 -44.90 -23.49
N LEU A 321 4.63 -45.62 -22.94
CA LEU A 321 4.63 -47.09 -22.89
C LEU A 321 4.71 -47.69 -24.30
N ASP A 322 3.94 -47.18 -25.25
CA ASP A 322 3.92 -47.67 -26.62
C ASP A 322 5.23 -47.39 -27.37
N GLN A 323 5.84 -46.21 -27.15
CA GLN A 323 7.18 -45.92 -27.68
C GLN A 323 8.24 -46.88 -27.11
N LEU A 324 8.20 -47.17 -25.81
CA LEU A 324 9.11 -48.10 -25.16
C LEU A 324 8.91 -49.54 -25.67
N LYS A 325 7.67 -49.98 -25.84
CA LYS A 325 7.34 -51.29 -26.44
C LYS A 325 7.90 -51.43 -27.86
N ARG A 326 7.69 -50.42 -28.71
CA ARG A 326 8.22 -50.44 -30.09
C ARG A 326 9.74 -50.49 -30.10
N ARG A 327 10.42 -49.70 -29.25
CA ARG A 327 11.88 -49.72 -29.11
C ARG A 327 12.40 -51.08 -28.67
N LEU A 328 11.75 -51.71 -27.69
CA LEU A 328 12.11 -53.06 -27.24
C LEU A 328 11.98 -54.08 -28.36
N GLN A 329 10.85 -54.09 -29.07
CA GLN A 329 10.59 -55.00 -30.20
C GLN A 329 11.65 -54.85 -31.30
N HIS A 330 11.99 -53.62 -31.69
CA HIS A 330 13.02 -53.37 -32.70
C HIS A 330 14.39 -53.84 -32.23
N SER A 331 14.74 -53.59 -30.95
CA SER A 331 16.01 -54.05 -30.39
C SER A 331 16.11 -55.57 -30.35
N MET A 332 15.02 -56.26 -30.00
CA MET A 332 14.96 -57.72 -30.00
C MET A 332 15.08 -58.29 -31.42
N GLN A 333 14.33 -57.75 -32.38
CA GLN A 333 14.41 -58.17 -33.78
C GLN A 333 15.81 -57.98 -34.36
N ARG A 334 16.43 -56.83 -34.10
CA ARG A 334 17.82 -56.57 -34.53
C ARG A 334 18.79 -57.59 -33.93
N LYS A 335 18.65 -57.90 -32.64
CA LYS A 335 19.53 -58.86 -31.97
C LYS A 335 19.38 -60.28 -32.52
N VAL A 336 18.16 -60.71 -32.81
CA VAL A 336 17.88 -62.01 -33.43
C VAL A 336 18.49 -62.07 -34.84
N LEU A 337 18.31 -61.02 -35.65
CA LEU A 337 18.86 -60.96 -37.00
C LEU A 337 20.40 -60.95 -37.02
N GLU A 338 21.02 -60.18 -36.12
CA GLU A 338 22.47 -60.19 -35.91
C GLU A 338 22.97 -61.60 -35.59
N GLN A 339 22.29 -62.31 -34.68
CA GLN A 339 22.66 -63.67 -34.30
C GLN A 339 22.50 -64.67 -35.46
N GLN A 340 21.41 -64.58 -36.23
CA GLN A 340 21.18 -65.41 -37.41
C GLN A 340 22.26 -65.19 -38.49
N THR A 341 22.66 -63.94 -38.70
CA THR A 341 23.72 -63.59 -39.66
C THR A 341 25.08 -64.11 -39.19
N GLN A 342 25.37 -64.02 -37.88
CA GLN A 342 26.58 -64.63 -37.31
C GLN A 342 26.59 -66.15 -37.50
N THR A 343 25.49 -66.84 -37.23
CA THR A 343 25.41 -68.30 -37.41
C THR A 343 25.56 -68.70 -38.88
N ALA A 344 24.95 -67.95 -39.81
CA ALA A 344 25.10 -68.20 -41.24
C ALA A 344 26.55 -67.99 -41.71
N ASN A 345 27.20 -66.92 -41.25
CA ASN A 345 28.61 -66.67 -41.54
C ASN A 345 29.53 -67.76 -40.99
N LEU A 346 29.27 -68.25 -39.77
CA LEU A 346 30.02 -69.37 -39.20
C LEU A 346 29.81 -70.66 -40.00
N ALA A 347 28.59 -70.94 -40.43
CA ALA A 347 28.28 -72.08 -41.29
C ALA A 347 29.03 -71.99 -42.64
N HIS A 348 29.01 -70.83 -43.31
CA HIS A 348 29.76 -70.63 -44.55
C HIS A 348 31.28 -70.74 -44.36
N ARG A 349 31.83 -70.29 -43.23
CA ARG A 349 33.26 -70.48 -42.91
C ARG A 349 33.60 -71.96 -42.74
N LEU A 350 32.72 -72.73 -42.10
CA LEU A 350 32.88 -74.18 -41.94
C LEU A 350 32.83 -74.90 -43.29
N GLU A 351 31.86 -74.57 -44.14
CA GLU A 351 31.75 -75.15 -45.49
C GLU A 351 32.96 -74.82 -46.36
N ARG A 352 33.42 -73.57 -46.34
CA ARG A 352 34.55 -73.12 -47.16
C ARG A 352 35.87 -73.77 -46.74
N ASN A 353 36.04 -74.03 -45.45
CA ASN A 353 37.22 -74.73 -44.91
C ASN A 353 37.04 -76.24 -44.88
N SER A 354 35.93 -76.78 -45.40
CA SER A 354 35.70 -78.21 -45.44
C SER A 354 36.73 -78.89 -46.36
N PRO A 355 37.56 -79.80 -45.83
CA PRO A 355 38.56 -80.49 -46.62
C PRO A 355 37.95 -81.43 -47.67
N ILE A 356 36.64 -81.71 -47.58
CA ILE A 356 35.94 -82.65 -48.48
C ILE A 356 36.11 -82.26 -49.96
N ARG A 357 35.95 -80.97 -50.29
CA ARG A 357 36.10 -80.49 -51.68
C ARG A 357 37.53 -80.64 -52.18
N ARG A 358 38.52 -80.38 -51.31
CA ARG A 358 39.94 -80.53 -51.67
C ARG A 358 40.30 -82.00 -51.84
N ILE A 359 39.79 -82.88 -50.97
CA ILE A 359 39.96 -84.33 -51.07
C ILE A 359 39.35 -84.86 -52.36
N ASP A 360 38.16 -84.42 -52.76
CA ASP A 360 37.52 -84.87 -54.00
C ASP A 360 38.28 -84.39 -55.24
N GLN A 361 38.75 -83.14 -55.25
CA GLN A 361 39.61 -82.61 -56.33
C GLN A 361 40.93 -83.38 -56.44
N ASP A 362 41.59 -83.66 -55.31
CA ASP A 362 42.87 -84.35 -55.31
C ASP A 362 42.70 -85.85 -55.66
N ARG A 363 41.58 -86.49 -55.28
CA ARG A 363 41.20 -87.82 -55.77
C ARG A 363 41.00 -87.86 -57.29
N GLN A 364 40.36 -86.84 -57.86
CA GLN A 364 40.17 -86.76 -59.31
C GLN A 364 41.51 -86.56 -60.03
N LYS A 365 42.39 -85.67 -59.51
CA LYS A 365 43.74 -85.50 -60.04
C LYS A 365 44.56 -86.79 -59.99
N LEU A 366 44.48 -87.56 -58.90
CA LEU A 366 45.15 -88.85 -58.81
C LEU A 366 44.70 -89.80 -59.91
N LYS A 367 43.38 -89.94 -60.14
CA LYS A 367 42.84 -90.75 -61.23
C LYS A 367 43.34 -90.31 -62.60
N ASP A 368 43.39 -89.01 -62.86
CA ASP A 368 43.87 -88.48 -64.14
C ASP A 368 45.37 -88.72 -64.33
N ILE A 369 46.17 -88.57 -63.27
CA ILE A 369 47.62 -88.83 -63.28
C ILE A 369 47.88 -90.32 -63.51
N ASP A 370 47.16 -91.22 -62.83
CA ASP A 370 47.27 -92.67 -63.02
C ASP A 370 46.94 -93.07 -64.46
N ALA A 371 45.87 -92.51 -65.04
CA ALA A 371 45.49 -92.76 -66.43
C ALA A 371 46.52 -92.21 -67.43
N ARG A 372 47.21 -91.10 -67.10
CA ARG A 372 48.31 -90.57 -67.92
C ARG A 372 49.57 -91.42 -67.80
N LEU A 373 49.89 -91.88 -66.59
CA LEU A 373 51.03 -92.76 -66.33
C LEU A 373 50.89 -94.09 -67.07
N ALA A 374 49.71 -94.73 -66.98
CA ALA A 374 49.42 -95.98 -67.69
C ALA A 374 49.58 -95.83 -69.22
N ARG A 375 49.07 -94.72 -69.79
CA ARG A 375 49.25 -94.41 -71.21
C ARG A 375 50.71 -94.15 -71.58
N ALA A 376 51.45 -93.40 -70.78
CA ALA A 376 52.87 -93.12 -71.02
C ALA A 376 53.72 -94.40 -70.97
N LEU A 377 53.44 -95.30 -70.02
CA LEU A 377 54.09 -96.61 -69.91
C LEU A 377 53.81 -97.46 -71.14
N SER A 378 52.54 -97.59 -71.56
CA SER A 378 52.15 -98.36 -72.73
C SER A 378 52.79 -97.84 -74.02
N ASN A 379 52.77 -96.52 -74.23
CA ASN A 379 53.40 -95.87 -75.39
C ASN A 379 54.92 -96.09 -75.39
N THR A 380 55.57 -95.97 -74.23
CA THR A 380 57.02 -96.18 -74.12
C THR A 380 57.40 -97.62 -74.44
N LEU A 381 56.64 -98.59 -73.90
CA LEU A 381 56.86 -100.01 -74.18
C LEU A 381 56.67 -100.32 -75.67
N THR A 382 55.59 -99.83 -76.28
CA THR A 382 55.28 -100.00 -77.71
C THR A 382 56.38 -99.39 -78.59
N ASN A 383 56.87 -98.20 -78.25
CA ASN A 383 57.98 -97.55 -78.96
C ASN A 383 59.29 -98.34 -78.86
N LYS A 384 59.58 -98.95 -77.70
CA LYS A 384 60.76 -99.80 -77.51
C LYS A 384 60.64 -101.12 -78.28
N GLN A 385 59.46 -101.74 -78.29
CA GLN A 385 59.18 -102.95 -79.07
C GLN A 385 59.32 -102.72 -80.58
N THR A 386 58.74 -101.63 -81.10
CA THR A 386 58.85 -101.27 -82.52
C THR A 386 60.28 -100.90 -82.91
N ALA A 387 61.04 -100.20 -82.06
CA ALA A 387 62.45 -99.94 -82.29
C ALA A 387 63.28 -101.23 -82.34
N PHE A 388 63.01 -102.18 -81.44
CA PHE A 388 63.66 -103.49 -81.41
C PHE A 388 63.37 -104.30 -82.68
N ALA A 389 62.11 -104.35 -83.12
CA ALA A 389 61.73 -105.02 -84.36
C ALA A 389 62.48 -104.45 -85.59
N ARG A 390 62.60 -103.12 -85.68
CA ARG A 390 63.37 -102.48 -86.77
C ARG A 390 64.86 -102.85 -86.76
N ILE A 391 65.45 -103.06 -85.58
CA ILE A 391 66.86 -103.48 -85.48
C ILE A 391 67.01 -104.92 -86.00
N ILE A 392 66.05 -105.80 -85.68
CA ILE A 392 66.02 -107.18 -86.21
C ILE A 392 65.89 -107.17 -87.74
N ASP A 393 64.98 -106.38 -88.30
CA ASP A 393 64.79 -106.28 -89.76
C ASP A 393 66.05 -105.78 -90.47
N LYS A 394 66.74 -104.79 -89.89
CA LYS A 394 68.03 -104.31 -90.41
C LYS A 394 69.10 -105.40 -90.38
N LEU A 395 69.16 -106.21 -89.33
CA LEU A 395 70.13 -107.32 -89.22
C LEU A 395 69.91 -108.36 -90.33
N ASN A 396 68.65 -108.67 -90.64
CA ASN A 396 68.30 -109.65 -91.68
C ASN A 396 68.68 -109.21 -93.11
N LEU A 397 68.67 -107.90 -93.39
CA LEU A 397 68.98 -107.32 -94.71
C LEU A 397 70.45 -107.45 -95.12
N VAL A 398 71.38 -107.61 -94.17
CA VAL A 398 72.83 -107.60 -94.42
C VAL A 398 73.44 -109.02 -94.42
N SER A 399 72.61 -110.08 -94.38
CA SER A 399 73.08 -111.47 -94.33
C SER A 399 73.51 -111.99 -95.73
N PRO A 400 74.77 -112.42 -95.92
CA PRO A 400 75.30 -112.95 -97.20
C PRO A 400 74.58 -114.20 -97.73
N LEU A 401 73.89 -114.94 -96.85
CA LEU A 401 73.12 -116.14 -97.23
C LEU A 401 71.92 -115.80 -98.13
N ASN A 402 71.37 -114.58 -98.03
CA ASN A 402 70.25 -114.14 -98.87
C ASN A 402 70.67 -113.75 -100.29
N THR A 403 71.97 -113.49 -100.54
CA THR A 403 72.47 -113.12 -101.87
C THR A 403 72.62 -114.34 -102.78
N LEU A 404 73.00 -115.49 -102.23
CA LEU A 404 73.07 -116.78 -102.94
C LEU A 404 71.67 -117.38 -103.21
N ALA A 405 70.67 -117.11 -102.35
CA ALA A 405 69.28 -117.54 -102.55
C ALA A 405 68.56 -116.85 -103.72
N ARG A 406 69.14 -115.77 -104.28
CA ARG A 406 68.56 -115.00 -105.40
C ARG A 406 69.00 -115.46 -106.79
N GLY A 407 69.64 -116.62 -106.91
CA GLY A 407 69.94 -117.26 -108.20
C GLY A 407 71.20 -116.76 -108.91
N TYR A 408 72.11 -116.06 -108.21
CA TYR A 408 73.42 -115.70 -108.75
C TYR A 408 74.44 -116.81 -108.50
N ALA A 409 75.21 -117.15 -109.53
CA ALA A 409 76.25 -118.18 -109.48
C ALA A 409 77.65 -117.56 -109.57
N ILE A 410 78.64 -118.18 -108.92
CA ILE A 410 80.03 -117.72 -108.93
C ILE A 410 80.85 -118.65 -109.82
N ALA A 411 81.41 -118.14 -110.92
CA ALA A 411 82.27 -118.89 -111.83
C ALA A 411 83.75 -118.83 -111.39
N SER A 412 84.46 -119.95 -111.53
CA SER A 412 85.85 -120.12 -111.09
C SER A 412 86.64 -121.05 -112.02
N LYS A 413 87.96 -120.86 -112.13
CA LYS A 413 88.89 -121.75 -112.85
C LYS A 413 90.06 -122.05 -111.90
N ASP A 414 90.40 -123.33 -111.69
CA ASP A 414 91.46 -123.78 -110.78
C ASP A 414 91.42 -123.08 -109.40
N GLU A 415 90.23 -123.03 -108.79
CA GLU A 415 89.90 -122.38 -107.51
C GLU A 415 89.99 -120.83 -107.46
N GLN A 416 90.31 -120.14 -108.56
CA GLN A 416 90.23 -118.68 -108.62
C GLN A 416 88.95 -118.19 -109.30
N VAL A 417 88.29 -117.20 -108.70
CA VAL A 417 87.04 -116.62 -109.21
C VAL A 417 87.31 -115.80 -110.47
N ILE A 418 86.63 -116.15 -111.54
CA ILE A 418 86.69 -115.42 -112.82
C ILE A 418 85.95 -114.10 -112.64
N ARG A 419 86.66 -112.98 -112.85
CA ARG A 419 86.07 -111.64 -112.74
C ARG A 419 85.95 -110.95 -114.09
N SER A 420 86.69 -111.41 -115.11
CA SER A 420 86.65 -110.84 -116.45
C SER A 420 86.71 -111.92 -117.53
N VAL A 421 86.09 -111.64 -118.69
CA VAL A 421 86.05 -112.56 -119.84
C VAL A 421 87.46 -112.81 -120.42
N LYS A 422 88.43 -111.91 -120.19
CA LYS A 422 89.82 -112.08 -120.65
C LYS A 422 90.58 -113.18 -119.89
N ASP A 423 90.05 -113.66 -118.76
CA ASP A 423 90.72 -114.63 -117.88
C ASP A 423 90.54 -116.08 -118.37
N VAL A 424 89.84 -116.30 -119.49
CA VAL A 424 89.54 -117.63 -120.05
C VAL A 424 89.86 -117.71 -121.55
N LYS A 425 90.26 -118.90 -122.02
CA LYS A 425 90.57 -119.23 -123.42
C LYS A 425 89.73 -120.39 -123.94
N LYS A 426 89.66 -120.54 -125.27
CA LYS A 426 88.70 -121.44 -125.95
C LYS A 426 89.16 -122.87 -125.71
N GLY A 427 88.30 -123.67 -125.09
CA GLY A 427 88.59 -125.03 -124.64
C GLY A 427 88.98 -125.17 -123.17
N ASP A 428 88.95 -124.10 -122.37
CA ASP A 428 89.19 -124.21 -120.92
C ASP A 428 87.98 -124.81 -120.17
N ALA A 429 88.24 -125.60 -119.12
CA ALA A 429 87.23 -126.06 -118.17
C ALA A 429 87.09 -125.09 -116.99
N ILE A 430 85.85 -124.75 -116.60
CA ILE A 430 85.49 -123.86 -115.50
C ILE A 430 84.44 -124.50 -114.58
N SER A 431 84.40 -124.07 -113.32
CA SER A 431 83.42 -124.49 -112.31
C SER A 431 82.52 -123.34 -111.84
N VAL A 432 81.21 -123.51 -111.95
CA VAL A 432 80.19 -122.53 -111.54
C VAL A 432 79.47 -123.02 -110.29
N ARG A 433 79.56 -122.28 -109.19
CA ARG A 433 78.90 -122.62 -107.91
C ARG A 433 77.56 -121.90 -107.77
N VAL A 434 76.51 -122.68 -107.56
CA VAL A 434 75.12 -122.25 -107.32
C VAL A 434 74.71 -122.58 -105.87
N GLN A 435 73.49 -122.21 -105.48
CA GLN A 435 72.97 -122.34 -104.10
C GLN A 435 73.12 -123.75 -103.51
N ASP A 436 72.98 -124.78 -104.33
CA ASP A 436 72.86 -126.17 -103.95
C ASP A 436 73.99 -127.08 -104.50
N GLY A 437 74.93 -126.54 -105.28
CA GLY A 437 75.96 -127.37 -105.89
C GLY A 437 76.98 -126.63 -106.76
N THR A 438 77.84 -127.40 -107.42
CA THR A 438 78.88 -126.90 -108.32
C THR A 438 78.75 -127.59 -109.68
N ILE A 439 78.74 -126.82 -110.76
CA ILE A 439 78.54 -127.29 -112.13
C ILE A 439 79.87 -127.14 -112.88
N ALA A 440 80.35 -128.20 -113.53
CA ALA A 440 81.51 -128.14 -114.42
C ALA A 440 81.05 -127.73 -115.84
N CYS A 441 81.75 -126.79 -116.47
CA CYS A 441 81.42 -126.24 -117.78
C CYS A 441 82.68 -126.06 -118.62
N ASP A 442 82.59 -126.25 -119.93
CA ASP A 442 83.69 -125.97 -120.87
C ASP A 442 83.39 -124.73 -121.70
N VAL A 443 84.42 -123.92 -121.97
CA VAL A 443 84.25 -122.63 -122.65
C VAL A 443 84.39 -122.78 -124.17
N THR A 444 83.28 -122.61 -124.88
CA THR A 444 83.18 -122.84 -126.33
C THR A 444 83.53 -121.62 -127.17
N GLU A 445 83.21 -120.39 -126.75
CA GLU A 445 83.61 -119.09 -127.37
C GLU A 445 83.61 -117.95 -126.32
N HIS A 446 84.41 -116.89 -126.54
CA HIS A 446 84.50 -115.70 -125.67
C HIS A 446 84.65 -114.42 -126.47
#